data_AF-A0A9D1V9N7-F1
#
_entry.id   AF-A0A9D1V9N7-F1
#
_cell.length_a   1.000
_cell.length_b   1.000
_cell.length_c   1.000
_cell.angle_alpha   90.00
_cell.angle_beta   90.00
_cell.angle_gamma   90.00
#
_symmetry.space_group_name_H-M   'P 1'
#
loop_
_entity.id
_entity.type
_entity.pdbx_description
1 polymer ?
#
loop_
_entity_poly.entity_id
_entity_poly.type
_entity_poly.pdbx_seq_one_letter_code
_entity_poly.pdbx_strand_id
1 'polypeptide(L)'
;MPGVVYPREVIAGRKGWDRRSGRPYTKVPEWGISSREAARLMGCTLASARATLSRHKVRRRKVQGDDKVMRLYWKKEQVMALVESRAPLADKRPPKLITVPEALAILKVARSSLYRYVQRGRLREVKMRFSSPQRGARVKSLFVRAEVRKLAVYLRALREKEREINLLRSGAPESKPERSEPGDSQR
;
A
#
# COMPACT_ATOMS: atom_id res chain seq x y z
N MET A 1 41.53 24.40 -41.92
CA MET A 1 41.72 23.66 -40.65
C MET A 1 41.02 22.32 -40.78
N PRO A 2 41.70 21.17 -40.63
CA PRO A 2 41.01 19.88 -40.62
C PRO A 2 40.05 19.87 -39.43
N GLY A 3 38.75 19.71 -39.72
CA GLY A 3 37.70 19.71 -38.71
C GLY A 3 37.86 18.53 -37.75
N VAL A 4 37.59 18.74 -36.47
CA VAL A 4 37.61 17.67 -35.46
C VAL A 4 36.55 16.63 -35.82
N VAL A 5 36.97 15.47 -36.32
CA VAL A 5 36.08 14.36 -36.64
C VAL A 5 35.80 13.59 -35.35
N TYR A 6 34.57 13.69 -34.85
CA TYR A 6 34.15 12.94 -33.68
C TYR A 6 33.83 11.48 -34.04
N PRO A 7 34.17 10.51 -33.17
CA PRO A 7 33.74 9.13 -33.33
C PRO A 7 32.22 9.01 -33.46
N ARG A 8 31.73 8.05 -34.27
CA ARG A 8 30.29 7.84 -34.51
C ARG A 8 29.52 7.63 -33.20
N GLU A 9 30.15 7.05 -32.18
CA GLU A 9 29.57 6.78 -30.86
C GLU A 9 29.28 8.06 -30.07
N VAL A 10 30.10 9.09 -30.25
CA VAL A 10 29.92 10.42 -29.66
C VAL A 10 28.75 11.13 -30.32
N ILE A 11 28.69 11.06 -31.66
CA ILE A 11 27.63 11.69 -32.48
C ILE A 11 26.27 11.00 -32.24
N ALA A 12 26.23 9.67 -32.23
CA ALA A 12 25.01 8.89 -32.07
C ALA A 12 24.51 8.84 -30.60
N GLY A 13 25.36 9.16 -29.63
CA GLY A 13 24.99 9.35 -28.22
C GLY A 13 24.23 8.16 -27.59
N ARG A 14 24.93 7.07 -27.26
CA ARG A 14 24.31 5.93 -26.56
C ARG A 14 23.87 6.29 -25.13
N LYS A 15 22.63 5.94 -24.76
CA LYS A 15 22.07 6.21 -23.42
C LYS A 15 22.86 5.49 -22.32
N GLY A 16 23.45 6.27 -21.42
CA GLY A 16 24.25 5.76 -20.29
C GLY A 16 25.73 5.57 -20.59
N TRP A 17 26.21 6.09 -21.71
CA TRP A 17 27.63 6.23 -22.03
C TRP A 17 28.07 7.67 -21.76
N ASP A 18 29.38 7.88 -21.64
CA ASP A 18 29.94 9.22 -21.57
C ASP A 18 29.88 9.87 -22.96
N ARG A 19 29.16 10.99 -23.05
CA ARG A 19 28.99 11.73 -24.31
C ARG A 19 30.28 12.39 -24.77
N ARG A 20 31.23 12.66 -23.87
CA ARG A 20 32.49 13.31 -24.23
C ARG A 20 33.49 12.34 -24.82
N SER A 21 33.62 11.16 -24.22
CA SER A 21 34.58 10.13 -24.66
C SER A 21 33.99 9.10 -25.62
N GLY A 22 32.66 9.01 -25.74
CA GLY A 22 32.00 7.95 -26.51
C GLY A 22 32.22 6.56 -25.92
N ARG A 23 32.67 6.46 -24.66
CA ARG A 23 32.97 5.20 -23.96
C ARG A 23 32.00 4.95 -22.80
N PRO A 24 31.83 3.70 -22.34
CA PRO A 24 31.11 3.42 -21.10
C PRO A 24 31.77 4.10 -19.90
N TYR A 25 30.96 4.51 -18.92
CA TYR A 25 31.53 4.90 -17.62
C TYR A 25 32.22 3.71 -16.98
N THR A 26 33.48 3.85 -16.58
CA THR A 26 34.24 2.80 -15.86
C THR A 26 34.25 3.04 -14.36
N LYS A 27 34.23 4.30 -13.93
CA LYS A 27 34.22 4.67 -12.51
C LYS A 27 32.83 4.59 -11.90
N VAL A 28 32.72 3.87 -10.80
CA VAL A 28 31.52 3.85 -9.95
C VAL A 28 31.35 5.25 -9.33
N PRO A 29 30.19 5.90 -9.47
CA PRO A 29 29.95 7.17 -8.81
C PRO A 29 29.89 6.99 -7.28
N GLU A 30 30.53 7.88 -6.52
CA GLU A 30 30.54 7.87 -5.05
C GLU A 30 29.14 7.96 -4.43
N TRP A 31 28.23 8.70 -5.07
CA TRP A 31 26.83 8.81 -4.67
C TRP A 31 26.00 7.55 -5.01
N GLY A 32 26.58 6.60 -5.74
CA GLY A 32 25.91 5.46 -6.33
C GLY A 32 25.94 4.23 -5.44
N ILE A 33 24.78 3.59 -5.25
CA ILE A 33 24.70 2.24 -4.66
C ILE A 33 24.36 1.20 -5.72
N SER A 34 24.82 -0.03 -5.49
CA SER A 34 24.56 -1.13 -6.42
C SER A 34 23.09 -1.57 -6.37
N SER A 35 22.61 -2.18 -7.47
CA SER A 35 21.25 -2.75 -7.49
C SER A 35 21.07 -3.87 -6.44
N ARG A 36 22.15 -4.56 -6.04
CA ARG A 36 22.12 -5.60 -5.00
C ARG A 36 21.98 -4.99 -3.61
N GLU A 37 22.76 -3.97 -3.28
CA GLU A 37 22.63 -3.23 -2.02
C GLU A 37 21.26 -2.59 -1.88
N ALA A 38 20.78 -1.93 -2.94
CA ALA A 38 19.44 -1.34 -2.94
C ALA A 38 18.35 -2.39 -2.65
N ALA A 39 18.49 -3.60 -3.20
CA ALA A 39 17.57 -4.70 -2.94
C ALA A 39 17.60 -5.16 -1.47
N ARG A 40 18.79 -5.24 -0.85
CA ARG A 40 18.96 -5.53 0.58
C ARG A 40 18.31 -4.46 1.45
N LEU A 41 18.58 -3.19 1.20
CA LEU A 41 17.98 -2.06 1.94
C LEU A 41 16.45 -2.06 1.83
N MET A 42 15.91 -2.43 0.67
CA MET A 42 14.47 -2.51 0.45
C MET A 42 13.83 -3.79 0.99
N GLY A 43 14.61 -4.82 1.34
CA GLY A 43 14.12 -6.14 1.77
C GLY A 43 13.37 -6.89 0.67
N CYS A 44 13.81 -6.79 -0.59
CA CYS A 44 13.10 -7.37 -1.73
C CYS A 44 14.06 -8.01 -2.76
N THR A 45 13.51 -8.70 -3.76
CA THR A 45 14.31 -9.31 -4.82
C THR A 45 14.96 -8.25 -5.71
N LEU A 46 16.08 -8.59 -6.36
CA LEU A 46 16.80 -7.68 -7.24
C LEU A 46 15.92 -7.15 -8.40
N ALA A 47 15.07 -7.99 -8.97
CA ALA A 47 14.13 -7.60 -10.01
C ALA A 47 13.09 -6.59 -9.48
N SER A 48 12.52 -6.85 -8.30
CA SER A 48 11.53 -5.96 -7.67
C SER A 48 12.14 -4.61 -7.30
N ALA A 49 13.37 -4.61 -6.77
CA ALA A 49 14.14 -3.40 -6.49
C ALA A 49 14.30 -2.55 -7.75
N ARG A 50 14.81 -3.13 -8.85
CA ARG A 50 15.02 -2.42 -10.12
C ARG A 50 13.72 -1.90 -10.73
N ALA A 51 12.64 -2.69 -10.68
CA ALA A 51 11.33 -2.27 -11.15
C ALA A 51 10.80 -1.08 -10.34
N THR A 52 10.92 -1.13 -9.01
CA THR A 52 10.47 -0.05 -8.13
C THR A 52 11.28 1.22 -8.35
N LEU A 53 12.61 1.13 -8.34
CA LEU A 53 13.48 2.30 -8.55
C LEU A 53 13.26 2.94 -9.92
N SER A 54 12.98 2.13 -10.95
CA SER A 54 12.61 2.64 -12.28
C SER A 54 11.26 3.35 -12.27
N ARG A 55 10.24 2.77 -11.60
CA ARG A 55 8.89 3.36 -11.48
C ARG A 55 8.93 4.71 -10.77
N HIS A 56 9.76 4.85 -9.73
CA HIS A 56 9.94 6.10 -9.00
C HIS A 56 10.98 7.04 -9.63
N LYS A 57 11.42 6.75 -10.87
CA LYS A 57 12.35 7.58 -11.65
C LYS A 57 13.64 7.94 -10.90
N VAL A 58 14.14 7.03 -10.06
CA VAL A 58 15.39 7.23 -9.32
C VAL A 58 16.55 7.39 -10.30
N ARG A 59 17.40 8.40 -10.06
CA ARG A 59 18.57 8.68 -10.89
C ARG A 59 19.48 7.45 -10.91
N ARG A 60 19.86 7.04 -12.12
CA ARG A 60 20.69 5.85 -12.35
C ARG A 60 21.79 6.10 -13.35
N ARG A 61 22.91 5.39 -13.19
CA ARG A 61 24.04 5.36 -14.13
C ARG A 61 24.39 3.90 -14.44
N LYS A 62 24.70 3.63 -15.70
CA LYS A 62 25.30 2.36 -16.12
C LYS A 62 26.82 2.52 -16.08
N VAL A 63 27.50 1.58 -15.44
CA VAL A 63 28.96 1.58 -15.29
C VAL A 63 29.47 0.20 -15.69
N GLN A 64 30.51 0.16 -16.51
CA GLN A 64 31.23 -1.05 -16.88
C GLN A 64 32.24 -1.37 -15.77
N GLY A 65 32.14 -2.54 -15.17
CA GLY A 65 33.17 -3.03 -14.26
C GLY A 65 34.39 -3.57 -15.01
N ASP A 66 35.44 -3.91 -14.27
CA ASP A 66 36.69 -4.45 -14.82
C ASP A 66 36.46 -5.75 -15.60
N ASP A 67 35.46 -6.54 -15.18
CA ASP A 67 34.96 -7.75 -15.85
C ASP A 67 34.29 -7.47 -17.23
N LYS A 68 34.32 -6.23 -17.71
CA LYS A 68 33.59 -5.73 -18.90
C LYS A 68 32.06 -5.84 -18.81
N VAL A 69 31.51 -6.22 -17.66
CA VAL A 69 30.06 -6.34 -17.41
C VAL A 69 29.44 -4.99 -17.02
N MET A 70 28.31 -4.66 -17.65
CA MET A 70 27.55 -3.44 -17.35
C MET A 70 26.67 -3.60 -16.12
N ARG A 71 26.92 -2.78 -15.10
CA ARG A 71 26.16 -2.74 -13.83
C ARG A 71 25.40 -1.41 -13.69
N LEU A 72 24.29 -1.46 -12.95
CA LEU A 72 23.44 -0.30 -12.68
C LEU A 72 23.62 0.19 -11.26
N TYR A 73 23.95 1.48 -11.15
CA TYR A 73 24.09 2.21 -9.90
C TYR A 73 23.01 3.27 -9.77
N TRP A 74 22.48 3.42 -8.55
CA TRP A 74 21.34 4.28 -8.23
C TRP A 74 21.76 5.35 -7.23
N LYS A 75 21.16 6.54 -7.25
CA LYS A 75 21.46 7.61 -6.30
C LYS A 75 21.06 7.20 -4.87
N LYS A 76 22.04 7.06 -3.98
CA LYS A 76 21.88 6.55 -2.60
C LYS A 76 20.79 7.29 -1.82
N GLU A 77 20.87 8.62 -1.78
CA GLU A 77 19.90 9.48 -1.08
C GLU A 77 18.44 9.20 -1.50
N GLN A 78 18.19 9.06 -2.80
CA GLN A 78 16.85 8.80 -3.32
C GLN A 78 16.37 7.39 -2.98
N VAL A 79 17.28 6.41 -2.93
CA VAL A 79 16.94 5.07 -2.48
C VAL A 79 16.61 5.06 -0.99
N MET A 80 17.40 5.75 -0.16
CA MET A 80 17.16 5.84 1.29
C MET A 80 15.82 6.53 1.59
N ALA A 81 15.54 7.67 0.96
CA ALA A 81 14.24 8.34 1.09
C ALA A 81 13.07 7.42 0.71
N LEU A 82 13.25 6.60 -0.35
CA LEU A 82 12.23 5.63 -0.76
C LEU A 82 12.09 4.47 0.24
N VAL A 83 13.18 4.04 0.88
CA VAL A 83 13.14 3.01 1.94
C VAL A 83 12.43 3.55 3.18
N GLU A 84 12.71 4.78 3.58
CA GLU A 84 12.11 5.47 4.73
C GLU A 84 10.62 5.74 4.52
N SER A 85 10.20 6.10 3.30
CA SER A 85 8.78 6.32 2.98
C SER A 85 7.93 5.04 3.02
N ARG A 86 8.56 3.85 3.08
CA ARG A 86 7.83 2.58 3.09
C ARG A 86 7.42 2.18 4.49
N ALA A 87 6.35 1.38 4.57
CA ALA A 87 5.96 0.70 5.80
C ALA A 87 7.16 -0.04 6.44
N PRO A 88 7.28 -0.05 7.77
CA PRO A 88 8.40 -0.67 8.46
C PRO A 88 8.45 -2.17 8.17
N LEU A 89 9.65 -2.72 8.07
CA LEU A 89 9.88 -4.16 7.97
C LEU A 89 9.91 -4.75 9.38
N ALA A 90 9.14 -5.80 9.62
CA ALA A 90 9.16 -6.54 10.87
C ALA A 90 9.24 -8.04 10.60
N ASP A 91 10.03 -8.73 11.42
CA ASP A 91 10.16 -10.19 11.34
C ASP A 91 8.95 -10.89 11.95
N LYS A 92 8.47 -10.37 13.08
CA LYS A 92 7.32 -10.89 13.80
C LYS A 92 6.25 -9.84 13.95
N ARG A 93 4.99 -10.28 13.89
CA ARG A 93 3.82 -9.42 14.12
C ARG A 93 3.79 -9.01 15.60
N PRO A 94 3.64 -7.71 15.91
CA PRO A 94 3.43 -7.27 17.29
C PRO A 94 2.13 -7.88 17.86
N PRO A 95 2.12 -8.36 19.12
CA PRO A 95 0.97 -9.07 19.70
C PRO A 95 -0.28 -8.21 19.87
N LYS A 96 -0.13 -6.88 19.96
CA LYS A 96 -1.23 -5.92 20.06
C LYS A 96 -1.96 -5.70 18.72
N LEU A 97 -1.35 -6.12 17.62
CA LEU A 97 -1.86 -5.92 16.27
C LEU A 97 -2.51 -7.19 15.73
N ILE A 98 -3.71 -7.03 15.19
CA ILE A 98 -4.49 -8.12 14.60
C ILE A 98 -4.55 -7.99 13.08
N THR A 99 -4.75 -9.11 12.41
CA THR A 99 -4.88 -9.18 10.95
C THR A 99 -6.29 -8.83 10.49
N VAL A 100 -6.46 -8.59 9.18
CA VAL A 100 -7.78 -8.37 8.57
C VAL A 100 -8.78 -9.50 8.93
N PRO A 101 -8.47 -10.81 8.76
CA PRO A 101 -9.43 -11.86 9.10
C PRO A 101 -9.83 -11.87 10.58
N GLU A 102 -8.88 -11.67 11.49
CA GLU A 102 -9.14 -11.57 12.93
C GLU A 102 -10.04 -10.37 13.26
N ALA A 103 -9.82 -9.22 12.61
CA ALA A 103 -10.67 -8.04 12.80
C ALA A 103 -12.10 -8.26 12.29
N LEU A 104 -12.27 -8.94 11.15
CA LEU A 104 -13.59 -9.29 10.61
C LEU A 104 -14.35 -10.25 11.53
N ALA A 105 -13.66 -11.23 12.11
CA ALA A 105 -14.25 -12.16 13.07
C ALA A 105 -14.80 -11.44 14.32
N ILE A 106 -14.07 -10.43 14.82
CA ILE A 106 -14.49 -9.65 15.99
C ILE A 106 -15.67 -8.72 15.66
N LEU A 107 -15.60 -8.01 14.53
CA LEU A 107 -16.61 -7.01 14.16
C LEU A 107 -17.88 -7.62 13.57
N LYS A 108 -17.82 -8.84 13.03
CA LYS A 108 -18.92 -9.48 12.28
C LYS A 108 -19.45 -8.55 11.18
N VAL A 109 -18.55 -8.08 10.33
CA VAL A 109 -18.85 -7.21 9.18
C VAL A 109 -18.12 -7.70 7.93
N ALA A 110 -18.59 -7.29 6.76
CA ALA A 110 -17.90 -7.52 5.51
C ALA A 110 -16.56 -6.75 5.43
N ARG A 111 -15.64 -7.26 4.62
CA ARG A 111 -14.32 -6.63 4.38
C ARG A 111 -14.42 -5.21 3.85
N SER A 112 -15.39 -4.92 2.99
CA SER A 112 -15.66 -3.57 2.48
C SER A 112 -16.02 -2.58 3.59
N SER A 113 -16.85 -2.99 4.55
CA SER A 113 -17.23 -2.16 5.71
C SER A 113 -16.03 -1.86 6.60
N LEU A 114 -15.13 -2.82 6.83
CA LEU A 114 -13.89 -2.60 7.57
C LEU A 114 -13.07 -1.45 6.96
N TYR A 115 -12.84 -1.48 5.64
CA TYR A 115 -12.10 -0.41 4.96
C TYR A 115 -12.86 0.92 4.95
N ARG A 116 -14.20 0.89 4.93
CA ARG A 116 -15.02 2.11 5.07
C ARG A 116 -14.83 2.76 6.45
N TYR A 117 -14.67 1.97 7.52
CA TYR A 117 -14.35 2.52 8.85
C TYR A 117 -12.96 3.15 8.89
N VAL A 118 -11.98 2.58 8.19
CA VAL A 118 -10.64 3.17 8.04
C VAL A 118 -10.73 4.50 7.28
N GLN A 119 -11.43 4.52 6.14
CA GLN A 119 -11.61 5.73 5.33
C GLN A 119 -12.31 6.85 6.11
N ARG A 120 -13.28 6.52 6.97
CA ARG A 120 -14.00 7.47 7.83
C ARG A 120 -13.23 7.84 9.11
N GLY A 121 -12.00 7.37 9.30
CA GLY A 121 -11.17 7.66 10.47
C GLY A 121 -11.66 7.00 11.78
N ARG A 122 -12.59 6.04 11.71
CA ARG A 122 -13.12 5.32 12.87
C ARG A 122 -12.22 4.17 13.33
N LEU A 123 -11.28 3.76 12.49
CA LEU A 123 -10.30 2.71 12.79
C LEU A 123 -8.94 3.06 12.16
N ARG A 124 -7.84 2.87 12.91
CA ARG A 124 -6.50 3.14 12.39
C ARG A 124 -5.91 1.89 11.73
N GLU A 125 -5.51 2.02 10.47
CA GLU A 125 -4.77 0.99 9.75
C GLU A 125 -3.26 1.18 9.96
N VAL A 126 -2.59 0.14 10.44
CA VAL A 126 -1.13 0.08 10.53
C VAL A 126 -0.61 -0.81 9.42
N LYS A 127 0.12 -0.23 8.46
CA LYS A 127 0.75 -0.99 7.38
C LYS A 127 2.13 -1.44 7.82
N MET A 128 2.40 -2.74 7.71
CA MET A 128 3.72 -3.32 8.01
C MET A 128 4.15 -4.27 6.90
N ARG A 129 5.45 -4.39 6.69
CA ARG A 129 6.03 -5.37 5.77
C ARG A 129 6.55 -6.56 6.55
N PHE A 130 6.25 -7.76 6.06
CA PHE A 130 6.78 -9.01 6.60
C PHE A 130 7.58 -9.73 5.54
N SER A 131 8.79 -10.17 5.89
CA SER A 131 9.62 -10.97 5.00
C SER A 131 8.98 -12.34 4.79
N SER A 132 8.80 -12.74 3.53
CA SER A 132 8.39 -14.09 3.17
C SER A 132 9.56 -14.77 2.46
N PRO A 133 9.95 -16.00 2.85
CA PRO A 133 11.08 -16.71 2.27
C PRO A 133 11.01 -16.83 0.74
N GLN A 134 9.80 -17.02 0.19
CA GLN A 134 9.59 -17.28 -1.24
C GLN A 134 9.30 -16.03 -2.07
N ARG A 135 8.71 -14.99 -1.47
CA ARG A 135 8.07 -13.88 -2.21
C ARG A 135 8.58 -12.49 -1.82
N GLY A 136 9.58 -12.41 -0.96
CA GLY A 136 10.14 -11.16 -0.42
C GLY A 136 9.19 -10.46 0.57
N ALA A 137 9.50 -9.21 0.92
CA ALA A 137 8.69 -8.44 1.85
C ALA A 137 7.29 -8.10 1.29
N ARG A 138 6.23 -8.50 2.00
CA ARG A 138 4.83 -8.20 1.65
C ARG A 138 4.23 -7.23 2.64
N VAL A 139 3.52 -6.21 2.13
CA VAL A 139 2.75 -5.28 2.95
C VAL A 139 1.48 -5.98 3.44
N LYS A 140 1.23 -5.92 4.74
CA LYS A 140 0.00 -6.37 5.38
C LYS A 140 -0.63 -5.20 6.14
N SER A 141 -1.95 -5.12 6.04
CA SER A 141 -2.79 -4.23 6.84
C SER A 141 -3.08 -4.86 8.18
N LEU A 142 -2.78 -4.15 9.26
CA LEU A 142 -3.00 -4.57 10.64
C LEU A 142 -3.82 -3.51 11.39
N PHE A 143 -4.45 -3.94 12.46
CA PHE A 143 -5.29 -3.08 13.31
C PHE A 143 -4.97 -3.28 14.78
N VAL A 144 -5.16 -2.25 15.60
CA VAL A 144 -4.99 -2.37 17.05
C VAL A 144 -6.16 -3.14 17.62
N ARG A 145 -5.89 -4.25 18.34
CA ARG A 145 -6.93 -5.13 18.89
C ARG A 145 -7.92 -4.39 19.78
N ALA A 146 -7.43 -3.46 20.60
CA ALA A 146 -8.24 -2.67 21.51
C ALA A 146 -9.22 -1.74 20.76
N GLU A 147 -8.78 -1.08 19.68
CA GLU A 147 -9.64 -0.22 18.87
C GLU A 147 -10.75 -1.01 18.18
N VAL A 148 -10.40 -2.18 17.62
CA VAL A 148 -11.37 -3.05 16.96
C VAL A 148 -12.43 -3.55 17.95
N ARG A 149 -12.04 -3.87 19.19
CA ARG A 149 -12.99 -4.24 20.25
C ARG A 149 -13.91 -3.09 20.65
N LYS A 150 -13.37 -1.87 20.81
CA LYS A 150 -14.18 -0.67 21.10
C LYS A 150 -15.22 -0.43 20.00
N LEU A 151 -14.80 -0.52 18.74
CA LEU A 151 -15.72 -0.40 17.61
C LEU A 151 -16.77 -1.51 17.60
N ALA A 152 -16.40 -2.74 17.96
CA ALA A 152 -17.36 -3.85 18.04
C ALA A 152 -18.46 -3.61 19.08
N VAL A 153 -18.12 -3.06 20.25
CA VAL A 153 -19.10 -2.69 21.28
C VAL A 153 -20.04 -1.59 20.77
N TYR A 154 -19.49 -0.55 20.15
CA TYR A 154 -20.27 0.52 19.54
C TYR A 154 -21.26 0.01 18.48
N LEU A 155 -20.82 -0.89 17.60
CA LEU A 155 -21.68 -1.46 16.56
C LEU A 155 -22.77 -2.36 17.13
N ARG A 156 -22.53 -3.05 18.25
CA ARG A 156 -23.57 -3.84 18.93
C ARG A 156 -24.66 -2.93 19.51
N ALA A 157 -24.25 -1.89 20.23
CA ALA A 157 -25.18 -0.91 20.79
C ALA A 157 -26.02 -0.21 19.69
N LEU A 158 -25.42 0.11 18.53
CA LEU A 158 -26.17 0.65 17.40
C LEU A 158 -27.22 -0.34 16.86
N ARG A 159 -26.86 -1.61 16.70
CA ARG A 159 -27.78 -2.65 16.22
C ARG A 159 -28.92 -2.91 17.21
N GLU A 160 -28.65 -2.84 18.51
CA GLU A 160 -29.67 -2.95 19.56
C GLU A 160 -30.66 -1.78 19.48
N LYS A 161 -30.16 -0.54 19.38
CA LYS A 161 -31.00 0.65 19.18
C LYS A 161 -31.83 0.57 17.90
N GLU A 162 -31.24 0.12 16.79
CA GLU A 162 -31.97 -0.07 15.52
C GLU A 162 -33.08 -1.13 15.67
N ARG A 163 -32.83 -2.20 16.42
CA ARG A 163 -33.86 -3.23 16.70
C ARG A 163 -34.99 -2.66 17.53
N GLU A 164 -34.69 -1.94 18.61
CA GLU A 164 -35.70 -1.28 19.45
C GLU A 164 -36.59 -0.34 18.63
N ILE A 165 -35.98 0.50 17.78
CA ILE A 165 -36.71 1.40 16.88
C ILE A 165 -37.59 0.61 15.90
N ASN A 166 -37.08 -0.47 15.32
CA ASN A 166 -37.86 -1.29 14.39
C ASN A 166 -39.02 -2.00 15.09
N LEU A 167 -38.82 -2.49 16.32
CA LEU A 167 -39.86 -3.10 17.15
C LEU A 167 -40.99 -2.10 17.45
N LEU A 168 -40.64 -0.87 17.83
CA LEU A 168 -41.61 0.22 18.04
C LEU A 168 -42.39 0.57 16.77
N ARG A 169 -41.74 0.51 15.59
CA ARG A 169 -42.40 0.74 14.30
C ARG A 169 -43.32 -0.41 13.88
N SER A 170 -42.97 -1.66 14.19
CA SER A 170 -43.80 -2.83 13.88
C SER A 170 -44.94 -3.06 14.88
N GLY A 171 -44.84 -2.48 16.08
CA GLY A 171 -45.83 -2.62 17.16
C GLY A 171 -46.96 -1.58 17.13
N ALA A 172 -47.04 -0.72 16.11
CA ALA A 172 -48.19 0.17 15.93
C ALA A 172 -49.30 -0.58 15.17
N PRO A 173 -50.38 -1.03 15.83
CA PRO A 173 -51.56 -1.47 15.09
C PRO A 173 -52.11 -0.25 14.36
N GLU A 174 -52.25 -0.35 13.04
CA GLU A 174 -53.16 0.51 12.29
C GLU A 174 -54.56 0.25 12.85
N SER A 175 -54.99 1.07 13.80
CA SER A 175 -56.40 1.20 14.14
C SER A 175 -57.10 1.75 12.91
N LYS A 176 -57.49 0.87 12.00
CA LYS A 176 -58.45 1.20 10.94
C LYS A 176 -59.69 1.73 11.67
N PRO A 177 -60.13 2.98 11.43
CA PRO A 177 -61.40 3.41 11.95
C PRO A 177 -62.47 2.51 11.33
N GLU A 178 -63.14 1.73 12.17
CA GLU A 178 -64.35 1.00 11.81
C GLU A 178 -65.31 2.01 11.17
N ARG A 179 -65.53 1.88 9.86
CA ARG A 179 -66.66 2.54 9.22
C ARG A 179 -67.91 1.87 9.79
N SER A 180 -68.51 2.54 10.76
CA SER A 180 -69.88 2.31 11.19
C SER A 180 -70.78 2.39 9.96
N GLU A 181 -71.35 1.25 9.55
CA GLU A 181 -72.51 1.23 8.67
C GLU A 181 -73.67 1.91 9.38
N PRO A 182 -74.38 2.88 8.77
CA PRO A 182 -75.66 3.31 9.28
C PRO A 182 -76.70 2.28 8.81
N GLY A 183 -77.14 1.45 9.76
CA GLY A 183 -78.35 0.66 9.62
C GLY A 183 -79.59 1.55 9.54
N ASP A 184 -80.50 1.12 8.66
CA ASP A 184 -81.95 1.30 8.63
C ASP A 184 -82.57 2.57 9.21
N SER A 185 -83.28 3.30 8.34
CA SER A 185 -84.74 3.51 8.45
C SER A 185 -85.17 4.65 7.54
N GLN A 186 -86.06 4.39 6.59
CA GLN A 186 -87.42 4.97 6.56
C GLN A 186 -88.14 4.74 5.23
N ARG A 187 -89.31 4.09 5.38
CA ARG A 187 -90.58 4.22 4.64
C ARG A 187 -90.71 3.64 3.23
#